data_AF-A0A0G1IKT9-F1
#
_entry.id   AF-A0A0G1IKT9-F1
#
_cell.length_a   1.000
_cell.length_b   1.000
_cell.length_c   1.000
_cell.angle_alpha   90.00
_cell.angle_beta   90.00
_cell.angle_gamma   90.00
#
_symmetry.space_group_name_H-M   'P 1'
#
loop_
_entity.id
_entity.type
_entity.pdbx_description
1 polymer ?
#
loop_
_entity_poly.entity_id
_entity_poly.type
_entity_poly.pdbx_seq_one_letter_code
_entity_poly.pdbx_strand_id
1 'polypeptide(L)'
;MDRKKQMRTGFSLIELLVAIAIMAVLIALVLPNYLGARERARDTKLKAEMNQLKNAMRMYYNDYQRYPAPELVQGQATFYGCGANGTSQCIYTTPYPCPDFWFAAGGTGGCGTVYMKKPPTLNSGNGGFHYYQPDSDKFMLCVDYLENRSDLDAAVSRDRCAGMGISFISTSTHFCVCSD
;
A
#
# COMPACT_ATOMS: atom_id res chain seq x y z
N MET A 1 -67.47 2.90 -27.59
CA MET A 1 -66.20 2.82 -26.84
C MET A 1 -65.32 3.96 -27.29
N ASP A 2 -65.33 5.07 -26.55
CA ASP A 2 -64.63 6.30 -26.90
C ASP A 2 -63.19 6.24 -26.37
N ARG A 3 -62.18 6.14 -27.26
CA ARG A 3 -60.77 6.06 -26.86
C ARG A 3 -60.23 7.47 -26.65
N LYS A 4 -60.08 7.89 -25.38
CA LYS A 4 -59.33 9.12 -25.03
C LYS A 4 -57.91 9.03 -25.58
N LYS A 5 -57.64 9.84 -26.61
CA LYS A 5 -56.31 10.01 -27.22
C LYS A 5 -55.42 10.73 -26.21
N GLN A 6 -54.53 9.99 -25.53
CA GLN A 6 -53.55 10.61 -24.63
C GLN A 6 -52.61 11.48 -25.47
N MET A 7 -52.61 12.79 -25.22
CA MET A 7 -51.67 13.72 -25.83
C MET A 7 -50.28 13.40 -25.29
N ARG A 8 -49.39 12.93 -26.18
CA ARG A 8 -47.98 12.76 -25.87
C ARG A 8 -47.34 14.15 -25.78
N THR A 9 -47.05 14.59 -24.56
CA THR A 9 -46.24 15.79 -24.30
C THR A 9 -44.78 15.45 -24.59
N GLY A 10 -44.22 16.06 -25.64
CA GLY A 10 -42.78 15.98 -25.95
C GLY A 10 -42.01 17.06 -25.18
N PHE A 11 -40.75 16.78 -24.84
CA PHE A 11 -39.86 17.77 -24.25
C PHE A 11 -39.58 18.91 -25.23
N SER A 12 -39.52 20.15 -24.72
CA SER A 12 -39.08 21.29 -25.52
C SER A 12 -37.55 21.24 -25.72
N LEU A 13 -37.07 21.73 -26.87
CA LEU A 13 -35.63 21.88 -27.12
C LEU A 13 -34.96 22.77 -26.07
N ILE A 14 -35.68 23.77 -25.56
CA ILE A 14 -35.20 24.70 -24.53
C ILE A 14 -35.02 23.99 -23.20
N GLU A 15 -35.96 23.13 -22.77
CA GLU A 15 -35.80 22.34 -21.54
C GLU A 15 -34.56 21.45 -21.58
N LEU A 16 -34.33 20.78 -22.71
CA LEU A 16 -33.15 19.94 -22.86
C LEU A 16 -31.85 20.77 -22.82
N LEU A 17 -31.85 21.95 -23.46
CA LEU A 17 -30.69 22.85 -23.49
C LEU A 17 -30.36 23.41 -22.11
N VAL A 18 -31.35 23.83 -21.34
CA VAL A 18 -31.15 24.33 -19.97
C VAL A 18 -30.65 23.20 -19.06
N ALA A 19 -31.17 21.98 -19.21
CA ALA A 19 -30.74 20.83 -18.42
C ALA A 19 -29.26 20.49 -18.63
N ILE A 20 -28.79 20.43 -19.89
CA ILE A 20 -27.37 20.15 -20.18
C ILE A 20 -26.46 21.29 -19.70
N ALA A 21 -26.92 22.55 -19.76
CA ALA A 21 -26.17 23.70 -19.26
C ALA A 21 -25.96 23.60 -17.74
N ILE A 22 -27.00 23.23 -16.99
CA ILE A 22 -26.89 23.02 -15.53
C ILE A 22 -25.95 21.85 -15.22
N MET A 23 -26.08 20.73 -15.94
CA MET A 23 -25.18 19.57 -15.75
C MET A 23 -23.71 19.93 -16.03
N ALA A 24 -23.43 20.72 -17.07
CA ALA A 24 -22.07 21.15 -17.40
C ALA A 24 -21.44 21.99 -16.28
N VAL A 25 -22.20 22.92 -15.69
CA VAL A 25 -21.72 23.75 -14.57
C VAL A 25 -21.43 22.90 -13.33
N LEU A 26 -22.31 21.96 -13.00
CA LEU A 26 -22.11 21.08 -11.84
C LEU A 26 -20.87 20.20 -12.00
N ILE A 27 -20.68 19.59 -13.18
CA ILE A 27 -19.51 18.74 -13.45
C ILE A 27 -18.21 19.54 -13.39
N ALA A 28 -18.20 20.76 -13.92
CA ALA A 28 -17.01 21.62 -13.92
C ALA A 28 -16.50 21.92 -12.49
N LEU A 29 -17.40 22.02 -11.51
CA LEU A 29 -17.04 22.25 -10.11
C LEU A 29 -16.59 20.97 -9.39
N VAL A 30 -17.17 19.82 -9.73
CA VAL A 30 -16.93 18.55 -9.02
C VAL A 30 -15.66 17.84 -9.47
N LEU A 31 -15.35 17.89 -10.77
CA LEU A 31 -14.26 17.11 -11.37
C LEU A 31 -12.86 17.32 -10.75
N PRO A 32 -12.38 18.56 -10.49
CA PRO A 32 -11.04 18.74 -9.91
C PRO A 32 -10.94 18.18 -8.48
N ASN A 33 -12.02 18.29 -7.70
CA ASN A 33 -12.06 17.76 -6.34
C ASN A 33 -12.10 16.23 -6.32
N TYR A 34 -12.76 15.61 -7.29
CA TYR A 34 -12.85 14.14 -7.41
C TYR A 34 -11.48 13.49 -7.62
N LEU A 35 -10.58 14.11 -8.41
CA LEU A 35 -9.24 13.58 -8.64
C LEU A 35 -8.39 13.59 -7.35
N GLY A 36 -8.38 14.70 -6.61
CA GLY A 36 -7.65 14.76 -5.33
C GLY A 36 -8.22 13.82 -4.26
N ALA A 37 -9.54 13.59 -4.26
CA ALA A 37 -10.16 12.60 -3.38
C ALA A 37 -9.69 11.17 -3.70
N ARG A 38 -9.53 10.84 -4.98
CA ARG A 38 -9.03 9.54 -5.43
C ARG A 38 -7.57 9.31 -5.00
N GLU A 39 -6.72 10.31 -5.14
CA GLU A 39 -5.31 10.26 -4.70
C GLU A 39 -5.23 9.97 -3.19
N ARG A 40 -5.98 10.74 -2.38
CA ARG A 40 -6.03 10.53 -0.92
C ARG A 40 -6.57 9.15 -0.54
N ALA A 41 -7.54 8.61 -1.29
CA ALA A 41 -8.07 7.27 -1.04
C ALA A 41 -7.01 6.19 -1.31
N ARG A 42 -6.20 6.34 -2.35
CA ARG A 42 -5.07 5.43 -2.64
C ARG A 42 -3.99 5.52 -1.57
N ASP A 43 -3.65 6.71 -1.12
CA ASP A 43 -2.68 6.90 -0.04
C ASP A 43 -3.18 6.29 1.27
N THR A 44 -4.46 6.48 1.59
CA THR A 44 -5.09 5.87 2.77
C THR A 44 -5.02 4.34 2.71
N LYS A 45 -5.28 3.76 1.54
CA LYS A 45 -5.15 2.31 1.32
C LYS A 45 -3.70 1.84 1.54
N LEU A 46 -2.72 2.52 0.94
CA LEU A 46 -1.31 2.17 1.08
C LEU A 46 -0.84 2.26 2.54
N LYS A 47 -1.23 3.33 3.25
CA LYS A 47 -0.97 3.46 4.70
C LYS A 47 -1.58 2.31 5.50
N ALA A 48 -2.78 1.86 5.17
CA ALA A 48 -3.42 0.73 5.84
C ALA A 48 -2.67 -0.59 5.57
N GLU A 49 -2.28 -0.85 4.32
CA GLU A 49 -1.48 -2.02 3.93
C GLU A 49 -0.09 -2.00 4.60
N MET A 50 0.51 -0.82 4.77
CA MET A 50 1.75 -0.65 5.54
C MET A 50 1.62 -1.03 7.00
N ASN A 51 0.52 -0.64 7.64
CA ASN A 51 0.24 -1.06 9.01
C ASN A 51 -0.06 -2.56 9.11
N GLN A 52 -0.70 -3.17 8.11
CA GLN A 52 -0.86 -4.62 8.04
C GLN A 52 0.49 -5.33 7.96
N LEU A 53 1.43 -4.80 7.18
CA LEU A 53 2.79 -5.32 7.13
C LEU A 53 3.54 -5.14 8.46
N LYS A 54 3.42 -3.99 9.14
CA LYS A 54 3.95 -3.83 10.52
C LYS A 54 3.40 -4.91 11.46
N ASN A 55 2.12 -5.23 11.37
CA ASN A 55 1.54 -6.31 12.16
C ASN A 55 2.09 -7.69 11.79
N ALA A 56 2.29 -7.97 10.50
CA ALA A 56 2.93 -9.19 10.02
C ALA A 56 4.37 -9.33 10.56
N MET A 57 5.14 -8.23 10.56
CA MET A 57 6.48 -8.18 11.14
C MET A 57 6.46 -8.51 12.62
N ARG A 58 5.49 -7.97 13.37
CA ARG A 58 5.32 -8.27 14.79
C ARG A 58 4.94 -9.72 15.04
N MET A 59 4.11 -10.33 14.19
CA MET A 59 3.80 -11.77 14.29
C MET A 59 5.07 -12.61 14.09
N TYR A 60 5.88 -12.30 13.08
CA TYR A 60 7.17 -12.96 12.89
C TYR A 60 8.10 -12.78 14.09
N TYR A 61 8.16 -11.57 14.65
CA TYR A 61 8.94 -11.30 15.87
C TYR A 61 8.45 -12.15 17.05
N ASN A 62 7.14 -12.34 17.22
CA ASN A 62 6.62 -13.19 18.28
C ASN A 62 7.07 -14.65 18.13
N ASP A 63 7.12 -15.15 16.89
CA ASP A 63 7.47 -16.54 16.60
C ASP A 63 8.99 -16.79 16.71
N TYR A 64 9.81 -15.82 16.32
CA TYR A 64 11.26 -16.00 16.17
C TYR A 64 12.13 -15.09 17.05
N GLN A 65 11.50 -14.24 17.87
CA GLN A 65 12.15 -13.27 18.77
C GLN A 65 13.17 -12.36 18.07
N ARG A 66 12.90 -12.06 16.79
CA ARG A 66 13.67 -11.14 15.95
C ARG A 66 12.89 -10.76 14.72
N TYR A 67 13.18 -9.61 14.13
CA TYR A 67 12.67 -9.21 12.83
C TYR A 67 13.45 -9.85 11.67
N PRO A 68 12.82 -10.05 10.50
CA PRO A 68 13.46 -10.72 9.38
C PRO A 68 14.64 -9.90 8.87
N ALA A 69 15.75 -10.58 8.53
CA ALA A 69 16.89 -9.92 7.92
C ALA A 69 16.50 -9.30 6.57
N PRO A 70 17.11 -8.17 6.16
CA PRO A 70 16.94 -7.66 4.80
C PRO A 70 17.41 -8.73 3.81
N GLU A 71 16.49 -9.27 3.01
CA GLU A 71 16.81 -10.24 1.96
C GLU A 71 16.32 -9.70 0.61
N LEU A 72 17.24 -9.66 -0.35
CA LEU A 72 16.95 -9.25 -1.73
C LEU A 72 16.79 -10.51 -2.57
N VAL A 73 15.55 -10.79 -2.98
CA VAL A 73 15.24 -11.92 -3.86
C VAL A 73 14.97 -11.39 -5.25
N GLN A 74 15.88 -11.66 -6.18
CA GLN A 74 15.77 -11.20 -7.58
C GLN A 74 15.54 -9.68 -7.70
N GLY A 75 16.11 -8.88 -6.79
CA GLY A 75 15.94 -7.43 -6.78
C GLY A 75 14.62 -6.94 -6.18
N GLN A 76 13.79 -7.82 -5.62
CA GLN A 76 12.61 -7.47 -4.84
C GLN A 76 12.90 -7.64 -3.35
N ALA A 77 12.49 -6.65 -2.54
CA ALA A 77 12.46 -6.81 -1.09
C ALA A 77 11.35 -7.81 -0.75
N THR A 78 11.75 -8.97 -0.23
CA THR A 78 10.85 -9.99 0.28
C THR A 78 11.30 -10.38 1.67
N PHE A 79 10.38 -10.80 2.51
CA PHE A 79 10.69 -11.16 3.88
C PHE A 79 10.57 -12.66 4.03
N TYR A 80 11.70 -13.36 3.92
CA TYR A 80 11.73 -14.79 4.09
C TYR A 80 12.66 -15.21 5.21
N GLY A 81 12.32 -16.33 5.81
CA GLY A 81 13.17 -16.98 6.79
C GLY A 81 13.07 -18.49 6.66
N CYS A 82 14.17 -19.15 6.36
CA CYS A 82 14.23 -20.58 6.13
C CYS A 82 14.77 -21.36 7.33
N GLY A 83 14.61 -22.68 7.25
CA GLY A 83 15.07 -23.62 8.28
C GLY A 83 14.05 -23.82 9.40
N ALA A 84 14.33 -24.77 10.29
CA ALA A 84 13.44 -25.10 11.42
C ALA A 84 13.20 -23.90 12.34
N ASN A 85 14.20 -23.02 12.45
CA ASN A 85 14.14 -21.81 13.27
C ASN A 85 13.59 -20.60 12.51
N GLY A 86 13.25 -20.72 11.22
CA GLY A 86 12.66 -19.65 10.41
C GLY A 86 13.46 -18.36 10.32
N THR A 87 14.74 -18.35 10.68
CA THR A 87 15.60 -17.15 10.70
C THR A 87 16.81 -17.25 9.77
N SER A 88 17.01 -18.39 9.12
CA SER A 88 18.15 -18.58 8.21
C SER A 88 17.84 -18.00 6.83
N GLN A 89 18.86 -17.56 6.11
CA GLN A 89 18.68 -17.17 4.71
C GLN A 89 18.15 -18.34 3.90
N CYS A 90 17.23 -18.05 2.99
CA CYS A 90 16.67 -19.07 2.13
C CYS A 90 17.65 -19.45 1.02
N ILE A 91 17.86 -20.75 0.83
CA ILE A 91 18.62 -21.23 -0.33
C ILE A 91 17.71 -21.16 -1.55
N TYR A 92 17.93 -20.16 -2.40
CA TYR A 92 17.23 -20.00 -3.66
C TYR A 92 17.67 -21.09 -4.64
N THR A 93 16.92 -22.18 -4.70
CA THR A 93 16.97 -23.12 -5.83
C THR A 93 15.78 -22.81 -6.73
N THR A 94 15.97 -22.83 -8.05
CA THR A 94 14.88 -22.68 -9.01
C THR A 94 14.25 -24.06 -9.27
N PRO A 95 12.91 -24.19 -9.19
CA PRO A 95 11.92 -23.17 -8.85
C PRO A 95 11.84 -22.83 -7.35
N TYR A 96 11.49 -21.58 -7.06
CA TYR A 96 11.39 -21.04 -5.70
C TYR A 96 10.37 -21.83 -4.86
N PRO A 97 10.67 -22.19 -3.60
CA PRO A 97 9.78 -23.01 -2.79
C PRO A 97 8.44 -22.33 -2.46
N CYS A 98 8.34 -20.99 -2.45
CA CYS A 98 7.14 -20.24 -2.05
C CYS A 98 6.72 -19.15 -3.07
N PRO A 99 6.30 -19.48 -4.30
CA PRO A 99 6.03 -18.47 -5.33
C PRO A 99 4.79 -17.60 -5.04
N ASP A 100 3.87 -18.06 -4.19
CA ASP A 100 2.58 -17.41 -3.94
C ASP A 100 2.55 -16.51 -2.70
N PHE A 101 3.64 -16.48 -1.93
CA PHE A 101 3.72 -15.70 -0.70
C PHE A 101 4.71 -14.55 -0.88
N TRP A 102 4.61 -13.53 -0.03
CA TRP A 102 5.55 -12.41 -0.04
C TRP A 102 6.28 -12.26 1.29
N PHE A 103 5.63 -12.73 2.37
CA PHE A 103 6.23 -12.85 3.69
C PHE A 103 5.83 -14.20 4.31
N ALA A 104 6.79 -15.12 4.40
CA ALA A 104 6.64 -16.40 5.05
C ALA A 104 7.94 -16.85 5.71
N ALA A 105 7.87 -17.69 6.72
CA ALA A 105 9.06 -18.28 7.31
C ALA A 105 8.84 -19.67 7.90
N GLY A 106 9.94 -20.37 8.17
CA GLY A 106 9.95 -21.70 8.73
C GLY A 106 9.84 -22.81 7.68
N GLY A 107 10.18 -24.04 8.10
CA GLY A 107 10.15 -25.23 7.27
C GLY A 107 11.28 -25.31 6.24
N THR A 108 11.35 -26.46 5.54
CA THR A 108 12.33 -26.74 4.49
C THR A 108 11.95 -25.95 3.23
N GLY A 109 12.33 -24.67 3.17
CA GLY A 109 12.03 -23.79 2.04
C GLY A 109 11.38 -22.45 2.39
N GLY A 110 11.09 -22.18 3.67
CA GLY A 110 10.59 -20.87 4.10
C GLY A 110 9.09 -20.65 3.98
N CYS A 111 8.31 -21.69 3.66
CA CYS A 111 6.85 -21.61 3.50
C CYS A 111 6.05 -22.17 4.70
N GLY A 112 6.67 -22.39 5.86
CA GLY A 112 6.00 -23.02 7.01
C GLY A 112 4.83 -22.21 7.55
N THR A 113 5.10 -20.96 7.93
CA THR A 113 4.14 -19.99 8.44
C THR A 113 4.06 -18.81 7.49
N VAL A 114 2.85 -18.46 7.06
CA VAL A 114 2.62 -17.34 6.13
C VAL A 114 2.12 -16.14 6.91
N TYR A 115 2.90 -15.06 6.90
CA TYR A 115 2.53 -13.79 7.55
C TYR A 115 1.83 -12.85 6.59
N MET A 116 2.21 -12.87 5.30
CA MET A 116 1.55 -12.07 4.28
C MET A 116 1.66 -12.71 2.90
N LYS A 117 0.51 -12.83 2.22
CA LYS A 117 0.44 -13.41 0.88
C LYS A 117 0.90 -12.45 -0.22
N LYS A 118 0.58 -11.16 -0.10
CA LYS A 118 0.85 -10.16 -1.14
C LYS A 118 1.49 -8.92 -0.54
N PRO A 119 2.42 -8.26 -1.26
CA PRO A 119 2.95 -6.97 -0.84
C PRO A 119 1.85 -5.90 -0.84
N PRO A 120 2.07 -4.81 -0.08
CA PRO A 120 1.31 -3.57 -0.24
C PRO A 120 1.34 -3.09 -1.68
N THR A 121 0.23 -2.55 -2.13
CA THR A 121 0.02 -2.07 -3.50
C THR A 121 0.63 -0.69 -3.68
N LEU A 122 1.79 -0.63 -4.32
CA LEU A 122 2.47 0.63 -4.62
C LEU A 122 1.82 1.32 -5.82
N ASN A 123 1.66 2.64 -5.73
CA ASN A 123 0.92 3.44 -6.70
C ASN A 123 1.75 3.84 -7.95
N SER A 124 3.03 3.43 -8.04
CA SER A 124 3.95 3.84 -9.10
C SER A 124 4.89 2.69 -9.50
N GLY A 125 5.18 2.58 -10.80
CA GLY A 125 6.17 1.62 -11.34
C GLY A 125 7.63 1.90 -10.91
N ASN A 126 7.85 2.97 -10.13
CA ASN A 126 9.12 3.33 -9.48
C ASN A 126 9.01 3.38 -7.95
N GLY A 127 7.88 2.95 -7.36
CA GLY A 127 7.74 2.86 -5.92
C GLY A 127 8.49 1.63 -5.39
N GLY A 128 9.39 1.84 -4.43
CA GLY A 128 10.09 0.78 -3.72
C GLY A 128 9.72 0.74 -2.24
N PHE A 129 10.03 -0.39 -1.60
CA PHE A 129 10.11 -0.48 -0.14
C PHE A 129 11.56 -0.27 0.29
N HIS A 130 11.79 0.63 1.23
CA HIS A 130 13.05 0.78 1.94
C HIS A 130 12.93 0.07 3.27
N TYR A 131 13.56 -1.10 3.36
CA TYR A 131 13.65 -1.83 4.61
C TYR A 131 15.03 -1.64 5.22
N TYR A 132 15.05 -1.34 6.51
CA TYR A 132 16.25 -1.18 7.29
C TYR A 132 16.08 -1.81 8.65
N GLN A 133 17.11 -2.53 9.06
CA GLN A 133 17.14 -3.23 10.32
C GLN A 133 18.45 -2.90 11.02
N PRO A 134 18.45 -1.98 12.02
CA PRO A 134 19.65 -1.69 12.79
C PRO A 134 20.03 -2.83 13.73
N ASP A 135 19.05 -3.62 14.20
CA ASP A 135 19.24 -4.73 15.13
C ASP A 135 18.14 -5.79 14.97
N SER A 136 18.31 -6.99 15.55
CA SER A 136 17.28 -8.03 15.52
C SER A 136 15.94 -7.58 16.08
N ASP A 137 15.93 -6.63 17.01
CA ASP A 137 14.71 -6.20 17.72
C ASP A 137 14.10 -4.92 17.16
N LYS A 138 14.68 -4.38 16.09
CA LYS A 138 14.28 -3.09 15.54
C LYS A 138 14.19 -3.14 14.03
N PHE A 139 13.11 -2.62 13.46
CA PHE A 139 13.00 -2.44 12.02
C PHE A 139 12.37 -1.11 11.66
N MET A 140 12.74 -0.59 10.50
CA MET A 140 12.05 0.51 9.84
C MET A 140 11.75 0.12 8.39
N LEU A 141 10.52 0.35 7.97
CA LEU A 141 10.06 0.14 6.59
C LEU A 141 9.40 1.41 6.08
N CYS A 142 9.87 1.92 4.94
CA CYS A 142 9.29 3.09 4.30
C CYS A 142 8.90 2.80 2.85
N VAL A 143 7.90 3.52 2.37
CA VAL A 143 7.51 3.49 0.96
C VAL A 143 7.85 4.80 0.29
N ASP A 144 8.39 4.70 -0.92
CA ASP A 144 8.49 5.83 -1.82
C ASP A 144 7.11 6.15 -2.35
N TYR A 145 6.70 7.42 -2.25
CA TYR A 145 5.62 7.99 -3.07
C TYR A 145 4.19 7.81 -2.54
N LEU A 146 3.80 8.65 -1.58
CA LEU A 146 2.39 9.07 -1.48
C LEU A 146 2.03 10.00 -2.65
N GLU A 147 0.88 9.79 -3.27
CA GLU A 147 0.37 10.63 -4.38
C GLU A 147 0.11 12.07 -3.88
N ASN A 148 -0.48 12.20 -2.67
CA ASN A 148 -0.72 13.47 -2.01
C ASN A 148 0.52 13.99 -1.27
N ARG A 149 1.26 14.91 -1.89
CA ARG A 149 2.45 15.54 -1.28
C ARG A 149 2.15 16.46 -0.09
N SER A 150 0.90 16.86 0.10
CA SER A 150 0.46 17.71 1.22
C SER A 150 0.02 16.89 2.43
N ASP A 151 0.19 15.57 2.41
CA ASP A 151 -0.18 14.69 3.50
C ASP A 151 0.79 14.82 4.69
N LEU A 152 0.28 15.36 5.80
CA LEU A 152 1.07 15.58 7.02
C LEU A 152 1.46 14.27 7.71
N ASP A 153 0.71 13.19 7.52
CA ASP A 153 0.99 11.91 8.17
C ASP A 153 2.33 11.33 7.69
N ALA A 154 2.75 11.64 6.46
CA ALA A 154 4.06 11.26 5.96
C ALA A 154 5.17 11.81 6.85
N ALA A 155 5.13 13.12 7.14
CA ALA A 155 6.09 13.77 8.03
C ALA A 155 6.03 13.21 9.45
N VAL A 156 4.83 13.10 10.02
CA VAL A 156 4.63 12.56 11.37
C VAL A 156 5.14 11.12 11.49
N SER A 157 4.92 10.28 10.46
CA SER A 157 5.40 8.90 10.44
C SER A 157 6.93 8.81 10.43
N ARG A 158 7.60 9.70 9.68
CA ARG A 158 9.07 9.79 9.67
C ARG A 158 9.60 10.25 11.02
N ASP A 159 8.98 11.26 11.63
CA ASP A 159 9.42 11.76 12.94
C ASP A 159 9.30 10.68 14.02
N ARG A 160 8.26 9.85 13.97
CA ARG A 160 8.11 8.69 14.87
C ARG A 160 9.22 7.66 14.69
N CYS A 161 9.68 7.44 13.47
CA CYS A 161 10.73 6.46 13.17
C CYS A 161 12.15 7.07 13.10
N ALA A 162 12.31 8.37 13.34
CA ALA A 162 13.57 9.11 13.18
C ALA A 162 14.70 8.59 14.08
N GLY A 163 14.37 8.00 15.23
CA GLY A 163 15.34 7.39 16.15
C GLY A 163 16.02 6.12 15.61
N MET A 164 15.64 5.64 14.42
CA MET A 164 16.12 4.38 13.84
C MET A 164 17.29 4.53 12.86
N GLY A 165 17.87 5.73 12.70
CA GLY A 165 19.24 5.86 12.21
C GLY A 165 19.48 5.93 10.69
N ILE A 166 18.52 6.43 9.89
CA ILE A 166 18.77 6.63 8.44
C ILE A 166 18.46 8.05 7.99
N SER A 167 19.47 8.73 7.43
CA SER A 167 19.37 10.07 6.81
C SER A 167 18.92 10.06 5.34
N PHE A 168 18.64 8.89 4.74
CA PHE A 168 18.31 8.79 3.30
C PHE A 168 16.84 9.07 2.97
N ILE A 169 15.94 9.06 3.96
CA ILE A 169 14.50 9.31 3.75
C ILE A 169 14.24 10.81 3.91
N SER A 170 14.81 11.59 3.00
CA SER A 170 14.85 13.07 3.07
C SER A 170 13.66 13.75 2.36
N THR A 171 12.88 13.01 1.55
CA THR A 171 11.79 13.64 0.78
C THR A 171 10.46 13.61 1.55
N SER A 172 9.66 14.66 1.36
CA SER A 172 8.36 14.85 2.03
C SER A 172 7.33 13.75 1.73
N THR A 173 7.57 12.89 0.75
CA THR A 173 6.60 11.92 0.22
C THR A 173 6.73 10.50 0.78
N HIS A 174 7.69 10.25 1.69
CA HIS A 174 7.83 8.92 2.29
C HIS A 174 6.93 8.76 3.51
N PHE A 175 6.24 7.63 3.54
CA PHE A 175 5.52 7.15 4.71
C PHE A 175 6.25 5.95 5.31
N CYS A 176 6.45 5.97 6.62
CA CYS A 176 7.25 4.97 7.33
C CYS A 176 6.47 4.27 8.43
N VAL A 177 6.78 2.99 8.64
CA VAL A 177 6.37 2.21 9.81
C VAL A 177 7.60 1.60 10.45
N CYS A 178 7.63 1.58 11.77
CA CYS A 178 8.74 1.07 12.56
C CYS A 178 8.27 0.16 13.69
N SER A 179 9.19 -0.63 14.23
CA SER A 179 9.01 -1.27 15.54
C SER A 179 8.78 -0.21 16.62
N ASP A 180 8.05 -0.58 17.67
CA ASP A 180 7.80 0.29 18.82
C ASP A 180 9.06 0.47 19.69
#